data_AF-A0A507DVD3-F1
#
_entry.id   AF-A0A507DVD3-F1
#
_cell.length_a   1.000
_cell.length_b   1.000
_cell.length_c   1.000
_cell.angle_alpha   90.00
_cell.angle_beta   90.00
_cell.angle_gamma   90.00
#
_symmetry.space_group_name_H-M   'P 1'
#
loop_
_entity.id
_entity.type
_entity.pdbx_description
1 polymer ?
#
loop_
_entity_poly.entity_id
_entity_poly.type
_entity_poly.pdbx_seq_one_letter_code
_entity_poly.pdbx_strand_id
1 'polypeptide(L)'
;MSLYDQLEPHVQELSQNPPPELVACERLIGNPFHVQALWPTNMHTYLLLARSFLSAPLCDLGLSNISVDFRRHIMALTSLVAECPSCALGIVSMKSQGTANLRLVDQVSSSESGKSSPFKEGEKYALNAIVSATKLPARRGERARVNLVKYYGETGLQKIALICGYLGFTNTIGELLCLPVDMQALSRATSTSLAGTGFTVAETRVKDLASAAPRKGSIANVVQVFAKTEQLLRGFPFSNAQLNTWMQTRFGFVPRYMLKMQTGGAKRSLCRVWSMGFFMDDPEGQQPNIPFPDKIVLGILFFRSTQNSYLLTHFTHLAHAQSVSVQTVQNALAVSKQNVVEVIKDKIAFEQLSQLLACKIAIRDCEHYRLSSRLLEAAEGNVSRVMELVNLMGIYALMQRYTAVFDDASGLEQECEAAVETDVGKALGLANLTPYTANSEAAAQLNSGSPSAAAIWGGGVTF
;
A
#
# COMPACT_ATOMS: atom_id res chain seq x y z
N MET A 1 -4.13 8.28 -22.54
CA MET A 1 -3.29 7.07 -22.48
C MET A 1 -2.82 6.92 -21.04
N SER A 2 -3.05 5.76 -20.42
CA SER A 2 -2.61 5.50 -19.04
C SER A 2 -1.13 5.10 -18.97
N LEU A 3 -0.58 4.96 -17.76
CA LEU A 3 0.77 4.40 -17.59
C LEU A 3 0.81 2.91 -17.99
N TYR A 4 -0.23 2.13 -17.64
CA TYR A 4 -0.31 0.73 -18.07
C TYR A 4 -0.29 0.61 -19.60
N ASP A 5 -1.04 1.43 -20.33
CA ASP A 5 -1.05 1.38 -21.80
C ASP A 5 0.34 1.61 -22.41
N GLN A 6 1.18 2.43 -21.75
CA GLN A 6 2.57 2.67 -22.19
C GLN A 6 3.50 1.49 -21.87
N LEU A 7 3.22 0.77 -20.79
CA LEU A 7 4.01 -0.38 -20.36
C LEU A 7 3.53 -1.70 -21.00
N GLU A 8 2.32 -1.72 -21.55
CA GLU A 8 1.67 -2.89 -22.15
C GLU A 8 2.55 -3.62 -23.18
N PRO A 9 3.29 -2.95 -24.09
CA PRO A 9 4.20 -3.65 -25.01
C PRO A 9 5.25 -4.49 -24.30
N HIS A 10 5.83 -3.98 -23.21
CA HIS A 10 6.81 -4.73 -22.40
C HIS A 10 6.17 -5.88 -21.61
N VAL A 11 4.92 -5.69 -21.17
CA VAL A 11 4.15 -6.75 -20.51
C VAL A 11 3.82 -7.89 -21.47
N GLN A 12 3.49 -7.57 -22.72
CA GLN A 12 3.22 -8.56 -23.76
C GLN A 12 4.46 -9.41 -24.08
N GLU A 13 5.64 -8.80 -24.12
CA GLU A 13 6.92 -9.52 -24.28
C GLU A 13 7.16 -10.51 -23.13
N LEU A 14 6.98 -10.08 -21.87
CA LEU A 14 7.05 -10.97 -20.71
C LEU A 14 6.02 -12.09 -20.75
N SER A 15 4.83 -11.83 -21.29
CA SER A 15 3.74 -12.81 -21.35
C SER A 15 4.01 -13.93 -22.36
N GLN A 16 4.92 -13.72 -23.31
CA GLN A 16 5.36 -14.78 -24.24
C GLN A 16 6.27 -15.79 -23.54
N ASN A 17 7.05 -15.35 -22.54
CA ASN A 17 7.96 -16.19 -21.75
C ASN A 17 7.87 -15.83 -20.26
N PRO A 18 6.75 -16.11 -19.58
CA PRO A 18 6.55 -15.65 -18.23
C PRO A 18 7.49 -16.39 -17.26
N PRO A 19 8.14 -15.68 -16.32
CA PRO A 19 8.88 -16.32 -15.24
C PRO A 19 8.02 -17.37 -14.52
N PRO A 20 8.56 -18.54 -14.15
CA PRO A 20 7.78 -19.59 -13.47
C PRO A 20 7.06 -19.09 -12.22
N GLU A 21 7.68 -18.17 -11.49
CA GLU A 21 7.14 -17.58 -10.27
C GLU A 21 5.98 -16.62 -10.55
N LEU A 22 5.95 -16.01 -11.74
CA LEU A 22 4.87 -15.12 -12.17
C LEU A 22 3.62 -15.95 -12.44
N VAL A 23 3.78 -17.03 -13.21
CA VAL A 23 2.71 -18.01 -13.46
C VAL A 23 2.21 -18.60 -12.14
N ALA A 24 3.10 -18.88 -11.19
CA ALA A 24 2.71 -19.39 -9.89
C ALA A 24 1.95 -18.34 -9.06
N CYS A 25 2.37 -17.08 -9.05
CA CYS A 25 1.66 -15.99 -8.37
C CYS A 25 0.25 -15.76 -8.91
N GLU A 26 0.10 -15.69 -10.23
CA GLU A 26 -1.20 -15.48 -10.88
C GLU A 26 -2.20 -16.56 -10.50
N ARG A 27 -1.73 -17.80 -10.43
CA ARG A 27 -2.55 -18.96 -10.06
C ARG A 27 -2.96 -18.99 -8.59
N LEU A 28 -2.20 -18.34 -7.72
CA LEU A 28 -2.48 -18.29 -6.27
C LEU A 28 -3.32 -17.08 -5.86
N ILE A 29 -3.11 -15.94 -6.54
CA ILE A 29 -3.64 -14.64 -6.11
C ILE A 29 -4.53 -14.02 -7.20
N GLY A 30 -4.81 -14.73 -8.30
CA GLY A 30 -5.94 -14.46 -9.20
C GLY A 30 -5.99 -13.06 -9.84
N ASN A 31 -4.86 -12.34 -9.96
CA ASN A 31 -4.82 -11.00 -10.53
C ASN A 31 -3.61 -10.83 -11.47
N PRO A 32 -3.76 -10.24 -12.66
CA PRO A 32 -2.69 -10.10 -13.64
C PRO A 32 -1.76 -8.95 -13.22
N PHE A 33 -0.85 -9.24 -12.30
CA PHE A 33 0.24 -8.36 -11.93
C PHE A 33 1.50 -8.62 -12.78
N HIS A 34 1.36 -9.02 -14.06
CA HIS A 34 2.50 -9.21 -14.98
C HIS A 34 3.39 -7.98 -15.06
N VAL A 35 2.80 -6.79 -14.98
CA VAL A 35 3.52 -5.52 -14.94
C VAL A 35 4.52 -5.42 -13.77
N GLN A 36 4.31 -6.16 -12.66
CA GLN A 36 5.29 -6.21 -11.56
C GLN A 36 6.56 -6.95 -11.95
N ALA A 37 6.50 -7.85 -12.93
CA ALA A 37 7.67 -8.58 -13.42
C ALA A 37 8.53 -7.74 -14.39
N LEU A 38 8.09 -6.55 -14.80
CA LEU A 38 8.91 -5.60 -15.55
C LEU A 38 10.15 -5.14 -14.76
N TRP A 39 10.11 -5.27 -13.44
CA TRP A 39 11.27 -5.04 -12.59
C TRP A 39 11.32 -6.10 -11.47
N PRO A 40 12.32 -7.01 -11.46
CA PRO A 40 12.34 -8.18 -10.57
C PRO A 40 12.12 -7.86 -9.09
N THR A 41 12.68 -6.74 -8.61
CA THR A 41 12.54 -6.26 -7.23
C THR A 41 11.08 -6.06 -6.81
N ASN A 42 10.19 -5.65 -7.73
CA ASN A 42 8.76 -5.49 -7.45
C ASN A 42 8.07 -6.81 -7.27
N MET A 43 8.38 -7.75 -8.16
CA MET A 43 7.87 -9.11 -8.07
C MET A 43 8.35 -9.80 -6.79
N HIS A 44 9.62 -9.62 -6.40
CA HIS A 44 10.18 -10.11 -5.15
C HIS A 44 9.49 -9.49 -3.92
N THR A 45 9.25 -8.18 -3.97
CA THR A 45 8.50 -7.47 -2.92
C THR A 45 7.09 -8.06 -2.79
N TYR A 46 6.39 -8.20 -3.91
CA TYR A 46 5.05 -8.78 -3.94
C TYR A 46 5.01 -10.20 -3.38
N LEU A 47 5.95 -11.07 -3.77
CA LEU A 47 6.08 -12.45 -3.29
C LEU A 47 6.25 -12.52 -1.77
N LEU A 48 7.20 -11.75 -1.23
CA LEU A 48 7.48 -11.68 0.21
C LEU A 48 6.26 -11.22 1.01
N LEU A 49 5.59 -10.17 0.52
CA LEU A 49 4.42 -9.63 1.17
C LEU A 49 3.23 -10.60 1.07
N ALA A 50 2.93 -11.13 -0.11
CA ALA A 50 1.80 -12.03 -0.29
C ALA A 50 1.91 -13.28 0.60
N ARG A 51 3.10 -13.88 0.72
CA ARG A 51 3.35 -15.02 1.60
C ARG A 51 3.11 -14.67 3.07
N SER A 52 3.69 -13.55 3.53
CA SER A 52 3.78 -13.25 4.95
C SER A 52 2.60 -12.45 5.50
N PHE A 53 1.90 -11.68 4.66
CA PHE A 53 0.90 -10.71 5.10
C PHE A 53 -0.52 -11.26 4.95
N LEU A 54 -0.77 -12.14 3.99
CA LEU A 54 -2.10 -12.74 3.80
C LEU A 54 -2.38 -13.89 4.77
N SER A 55 -1.37 -14.36 5.52
CA SER A 55 -1.49 -15.51 6.42
C SER A 55 -2.14 -16.73 5.73
N ALA A 56 -1.98 -16.86 4.40
CA ALA A 56 -2.69 -17.82 3.56
C ALA A 56 -2.68 -19.24 4.12
N PRO A 57 -1.52 -19.86 4.41
CA PRO A 57 -1.51 -21.25 4.88
C PRO A 57 -2.19 -21.41 6.24
N LEU A 58 -2.01 -20.46 7.18
CA LEU A 58 -2.57 -20.60 8.52
C LEU A 58 -4.09 -20.37 8.55
N CYS A 59 -4.60 -19.40 7.81
CA CYS A 59 -6.04 -19.20 7.71
C CYS A 59 -6.71 -20.31 6.91
N ASP A 60 -6.09 -20.74 5.80
CA ASP A 60 -6.66 -21.76 4.91
C ASP A 60 -6.66 -23.15 5.57
N LEU A 61 -5.76 -23.39 6.54
CA LEU A 61 -5.76 -24.59 7.39
C LEU A 61 -6.60 -24.44 8.68
N GLY A 62 -7.30 -23.31 8.88
CA GLY A 62 -8.13 -23.08 10.07
C GLY A 62 -7.36 -22.86 11.38
N LEU A 63 -6.05 -22.64 11.31
CA LEU A 63 -5.16 -22.41 12.46
C LEU A 63 -5.05 -20.93 12.85
N SER A 64 -5.93 -20.09 12.30
CA SER A 64 -5.97 -18.65 12.51
C SER A 64 -7.24 -18.23 13.23
N ASN A 65 -7.11 -17.25 14.12
CA ASN A 65 -8.21 -16.50 14.72
C ASN A 65 -9.00 -15.62 13.73
N ILE A 66 -8.57 -15.55 12.48
CA ILE A 66 -9.26 -14.88 11.37
C ILE A 66 -9.60 -15.95 10.33
N SER A 67 -10.88 -16.12 10.03
CA SER A 67 -11.34 -17.08 9.01
C SER A 67 -10.94 -16.63 7.61
N VAL A 68 -10.85 -17.59 6.68
CA VAL A 68 -10.57 -17.32 5.25
C VAL A 68 -11.59 -16.34 4.68
N ASP A 69 -12.87 -16.53 4.99
CA ASP A 69 -13.93 -15.66 4.51
C ASP A 69 -13.84 -14.26 5.09
N PHE A 70 -13.59 -14.13 6.40
CA PHE A 70 -13.45 -12.81 7.01
C PHE A 70 -12.22 -12.06 6.48
N ARG A 71 -11.08 -12.76 6.27
CA ARG A 71 -9.91 -12.18 5.61
C ARG A 71 -10.27 -11.61 4.23
N ARG A 72 -11.01 -12.36 3.41
CA ARG A 72 -11.43 -11.90 2.07
C ARG A 72 -12.36 -10.69 2.16
N HIS A 73 -13.25 -10.63 3.16
CA HIS A 73 -14.09 -9.45 3.39
C HIS A 73 -13.27 -8.21 3.75
N ILE A 74 -12.30 -8.36 4.66
CA ILE A 74 -11.33 -7.30 4.98
C ILE A 74 -10.66 -6.84 3.68
N MET A 75 -10.16 -7.78 2.88
CA MET A 75 -9.41 -7.43 1.68
C MET A 75 -10.25 -6.66 0.65
N ALA A 76 -11.48 -7.14 0.40
CA ALA A 76 -12.41 -6.50 -0.51
C ALA A 76 -12.80 -5.10 0.00
N LEU A 77 -13.15 -4.97 1.28
CA LEU A 77 -13.54 -3.70 1.89
C LEU A 77 -12.40 -2.68 1.84
N THR A 78 -11.17 -3.06 2.20
CA THR A 78 -10.01 -2.16 2.09
C THR A 78 -9.83 -1.64 0.66
N SER A 79 -9.96 -2.52 -0.34
CA SER A 79 -9.77 -2.11 -1.74
C SER A 79 -10.91 -1.24 -2.26
N LEU A 80 -12.15 -1.46 -1.78
CA LEU A 80 -13.30 -0.61 -2.08
C LEU A 80 -13.16 0.78 -1.45
N VAL A 81 -12.80 0.86 -0.17
CA VAL A 81 -12.58 2.12 0.54
C VAL A 81 -11.38 2.88 -0.02
N ALA A 82 -10.39 2.15 -0.54
CA ALA A 82 -9.25 2.71 -1.24
C ALA A 82 -9.55 3.13 -2.69
N GLU A 83 -10.78 2.89 -3.17
CA GLU A 83 -11.21 3.14 -4.54
C GLU A 83 -10.27 2.50 -5.58
N CYS A 84 -9.91 1.23 -5.38
CA CYS A 84 -9.07 0.47 -6.31
C CYS A 84 -9.84 -0.67 -6.98
N PRO A 85 -10.46 -0.42 -8.17
CA PRO A 85 -11.33 -1.38 -8.82
C PRO A 85 -10.68 -2.70 -9.19
N SER A 86 -9.47 -2.67 -9.76
CA SER A 86 -8.74 -3.88 -10.19
C SER A 86 -8.44 -4.80 -9.00
N CYS A 87 -8.04 -4.22 -7.86
CA CYS A 87 -7.81 -4.98 -6.64
C CYS A 87 -9.12 -5.51 -6.06
N ALA A 88 -10.14 -4.67 -5.92
CA ALA A 88 -11.43 -5.06 -5.37
C ALA A 88 -12.03 -6.22 -6.17
N LEU A 89 -12.12 -6.10 -7.50
CA LEU A 89 -12.70 -7.10 -8.39
C LEU A 89 -11.88 -8.38 -8.48
N GLY A 90 -10.54 -8.29 -8.44
CA GLY A 90 -9.68 -9.47 -8.34
C GLY A 90 -10.00 -10.29 -7.09
N ILE A 91 -10.19 -9.62 -5.95
CA ILE A 91 -10.56 -10.28 -4.69
C ILE A 91 -11.98 -10.87 -4.74
N VAL A 92 -12.95 -10.17 -5.32
CA VAL A 92 -14.32 -10.69 -5.50
C VAL A 92 -14.30 -11.96 -6.37
N SER A 93 -13.50 -11.93 -7.45
CA SER A 93 -13.46 -13.00 -8.46
C SER A 93 -12.79 -14.28 -7.96
N MET A 94 -11.96 -14.22 -6.91
CA MET A 94 -11.38 -15.42 -6.28
C MET A 94 -12.41 -16.31 -5.58
N LYS A 95 -13.68 -15.90 -5.46
CA LYS A 95 -14.77 -16.74 -4.96
C LYS A 95 -15.36 -17.62 -6.08
N SER A 96 -14.84 -18.83 -6.20
CA SER A 96 -15.69 -19.95 -6.61
C SER A 96 -16.41 -20.46 -5.35
N GLN A 97 -17.75 -20.46 -5.37
CA GLN A 97 -18.66 -20.89 -4.30
C GLN A 97 -18.87 -19.87 -3.15
N GLY A 98 -20.10 -19.32 -3.08
CA GLY A 98 -20.61 -18.58 -1.93
C GLY A 98 -20.91 -17.11 -2.20
N THR A 99 -22.19 -16.80 -2.34
CA THR A 99 -22.81 -15.46 -2.41
C THR A 99 -22.52 -14.65 -1.15
N ALA A 100 -21.32 -14.08 -1.05
CA ALA A 100 -21.09 -13.02 -0.08
C ALA A 100 -21.47 -11.68 -0.72
N ASN A 101 -22.67 -11.19 -0.37
CA ASN A 101 -23.07 -9.81 -0.61
C ASN A 101 -21.97 -8.87 -0.07
N LEU A 102 -21.27 -8.13 -0.95
CA LEU A 102 -20.42 -7.01 -0.52
C LEU A 102 -21.25 -5.75 -0.23
N ARG A 103 -22.51 -5.91 0.20
CA ARG A 103 -23.28 -4.89 0.95
C ARG A 103 -22.60 -4.50 2.29
N LEU A 104 -21.35 -4.88 2.49
CA LEU A 104 -20.48 -4.62 3.63
C LEU A 104 -20.38 -3.14 3.98
N VAL A 105 -20.31 -2.24 3.00
CA VAL A 105 -20.11 -0.81 3.28
C VAL A 105 -21.36 -0.22 3.95
N ASP A 106 -22.54 -0.51 3.39
CA ASP A 106 -23.82 -0.09 3.97
C ASP A 106 -24.10 -0.82 5.29
N GLN A 107 -23.76 -2.11 5.42
CA GLN A 107 -24.04 -2.89 6.64
C GLN A 107 -23.08 -2.60 7.81
N VAL A 108 -21.88 -2.08 7.54
CA VAL A 108 -20.94 -1.60 8.55
C VAL A 108 -21.34 -0.19 9.02
N SER A 109 -21.95 0.61 8.15
CA SER A 109 -22.37 2.00 8.43
C SER A 109 -23.80 2.10 8.98
N SER A 110 -24.71 1.19 8.61
CA SER A 110 -26.11 1.22 9.05
C SER A 110 -26.26 0.57 10.43
N SER A 111 -26.11 1.35 11.49
CA SER A 111 -26.76 1.07 12.78
C SER A 111 -28.29 1.23 12.70
N GLU A 112 -28.80 1.84 11.61
CA GLU A 112 -30.19 2.32 11.51
C GLU A 112 -31.13 1.42 10.70
N SER A 113 -30.63 0.46 9.92
CA SER A 113 -31.52 -0.49 9.26
C SER A 113 -31.78 -1.65 10.23
N GLY A 114 -33.04 -1.90 10.60
CA GLY A 114 -33.44 -2.99 11.51
C GLY A 114 -33.15 -4.42 11.01
N LYS A 115 -32.19 -4.59 10.09
CA LYS A 115 -31.69 -5.88 9.61
C LYS A 115 -30.46 -6.27 10.43
N SER A 116 -30.50 -7.45 11.03
CA SER A 116 -29.35 -8.02 11.74
C SER A 116 -28.15 -8.14 10.80
N SER A 117 -27.09 -7.38 11.06
CA SER A 117 -25.82 -7.50 10.33
C SER A 117 -25.29 -8.95 10.44
N PRO A 118 -24.79 -9.55 9.34
CA PRO A 118 -24.29 -10.93 9.35
C PRO A 118 -22.95 -11.07 10.08
N PHE A 119 -22.30 -9.96 10.44
CA PHE A 119 -21.00 -9.94 11.11
C PHE A 119 -21.14 -10.04 12.62
N LYS A 120 -20.24 -10.80 13.24
CA LYS A 120 -20.05 -10.81 14.69
C LYS A 120 -19.55 -9.44 15.14
N GLU A 121 -19.73 -9.13 16.43
CA GLU A 121 -19.35 -7.83 16.98
C GLU A 121 -17.86 -7.49 16.76
N GLY A 122 -16.96 -8.46 17.00
CA GLY A 122 -15.52 -8.29 16.73
C GLY A 122 -15.22 -8.02 15.25
N GLU A 123 -15.94 -8.67 14.34
CA GLU A 123 -15.78 -8.48 12.89
C GLU A 123 -16.19 -7.05 12.48
N LYS A 124 -17.28 -6.53 13.04
CA LYS A 124 -17.70 -5.13 12.82
C LYS A 124 -16.63 -4.14 13.28
N TYR A 125 -16.05 -4.35 14.46
CA TYR A 125 -14.96 -3.49 14.96
C TYR A 125 -13.73 -3.54 14.04
N ALA A 126 -13.37 -4.74 13.57
CA ALA A 126 -12.26 -4.90 12.64
C ALA A 126 -12.51 -4.20 11.30
N LEU A 127 -13.69 -4.39 10.70
CA LEU A 127 -14.06 -3.71 9.45
C LEU A 127 -14.05 -2.18 9.61
N ASN A 128 -14.59 -1.65 10.72
CA ASN A 128 -14.54 -0.22 11.03
C ASN A 128 -13.12 0.32 11.20
N ALA A 129 -12.25 -0.43 11.89
CA ALA A 129 -10.85 -0.05 12.06
C ALA A 129 -10.12 0.01 10.71
N ILE A 130 -10.39 -0.94 9.82
CA ILE A 130 -9.83 -0.97 8.47
C ILE A 130 -10.31 0.22 7.64
N VAL A 131 -11.61 0.52 7.65
CA VAL A 131 -12.17 1.70 6.97
C VAL A 131 -11.46 2.96 7.47
N SER A 132 -11.34 3.10 8.80
CA SER A 132 -10.72 4.26 9.45
C SER A 132 -9.24 4.42 9.12
N ALA A 133 -8.51 3.30 9.00
CA ALA A 133 -7.09 3.28 8.63
C ALA A 133 -6.85 3.46 7.11
N THR A 134 -7.87 3.19 6.29
CA THR A 134 -7.78 3.35 4.82
C THR A 134 -8.14 4.77 4.39
N LYS A 135 -9.04 5.45 5.11
CA LYS A 135 -9.37 6.87 4.90
C LYS A 135 -8.16 7.77 5.17
N LEU A 136 -8.16 8.94 4.53
CA LEU A 136 -7.08 9.92 4.62
C LEU A 136 -7.62 11.28 5.09
N PRO A 137 -7.06 11.86 6.17
CA PRO A 137 -6.07 11.24 7.05
C PRO A 137 -6.66 10.03 7.80
N ALA A 138 -5.81 9.12 8.28
CA ALA A 138 -6.26 7.94 9.02
C ALA A 138 -6.87 8.36 10.37
N ARG A 139 -8.05 7.84 10.72
CA ARG A 139 -8.82 8.26 11.90
C ARG A 139 -9.13 7.11 12.85
N ARG A 140 -8.15 6.24 13.13
CA ARG A 140 -8.35 5.13 14.05
C ARG A 140 -7.98 5.52 15.48
N GLY A 141 -8.99 5.82 16.30
CA GLY A 141 -8.78 6.08 17.74
C GLY A 141 -8.32 4.85 18.53
N GLU A 142 -7.74 5.07 19.70
CA GLU A 142 -7.20 4.02 20.59
C GLU A 142 -8.25 2.98 20.99
N ARG A 143 -9.52 3.40 21.13
CA ARG A 143 -10.64 2.50 21.41
C ARG A 143 -10.78 1.38 20.39
N ALA A 144 -10.52 1.66 19.10
CA ALA A 144 -10.60 0.63 18.07
C ALA A 144 -9.49 -0.42 18.22
N ARG A 145 -8.29 -0.01 18.66
CA ARG A 145 -7.20 -0.94 18.99
C ARG A 145 -7.59 -1.84 20.16
N VAL A 146 -8.04 -1.25 21.27
CA VAL A 146 -8.44 -1.99 22.47
C VAL A 146 -9.52 -3.03 22.13
N ASN A 147 -10.50 -2.66 21.33
CA ASN A 147 -11.53 -3.60 20.87
C ASN A 147 -10.95 -4.71 19.99
N LEU A 148 -10.07 -4.39 19.04
CA LEU A 148 -9.41 -5.40 18.21
C LEU A 148 -8.61 -6.40 19.05
N VAL A 149 -7.86 -5.93 20.05
CA VAL A 149 -7.12 -6.80 20.98
C VAL A 149 -8.08 -7.63 21.84
N LYS A 150 -9.19 -7.06 22.32
CA LYS A 150 -10.20 -7.79 23.08
C LYS A 150 -10.77 -9.00 22.30
N TYR A 151 -11.07 -8.83 21.01
CA TYR A 151 -11.71 -9.89 20.22
C TYR A 151 -10.72 -10.85 19.54
N TYR A 152 -9.54 -10.37 19.12
CA TYR A 152 -8.59 -11.15 18.33
C TYR A 152 -7.21 -11.30 18.96
N GLY A 153 -6.94 -10.65 20.09
CA GLY A 153 -5.60 -10.56 20.69
C GLY A 153 -4.63 -9.75 19.84
N GLU A 154 -3.41 -9.56 20.36
CA GLU A 154 -2.34 -8.82 19.67
C GLU A 154 -1.94 -9.47 18.35
N THR A 155 -1.88 -10.81 18.30
CA THR A 155 -1.58 -11.55 17.07
C THR A 155 -2.64 -11.32 15.99
N GLY A 156 -3.92 -11.25 16.38
CA GLY A 156 -5.01 -10.98 15.45
C GLY A 156 -5.02 -9.55 14.94
N LEU A 157 -4.80 -8.57 15.82
CA LEU A 157 -4.58 -7.19 15.41
C LEU A 157 -3.44 -7.09 14.39
N GLN A 158 -2.31 -7.74 14.67
CA GLN A 158 -1.16 -7.72 13.77
C GLN A 158 -1.51 -8.31 12.40
N LYS A 159 -2.24 -9.43 12.32
CA LYS A 159 -2.69 -10.01 11.05
C LYS A 159 -3.60 -9.06 10.28
N ILE A 160 -4.56 -8.40 10.95
CA ILE A 160 -5.44 -7.41 10.32
C ILE A 160 -4.62 -6.24 9.77
N ALA A 161 -3.65 -5.75 10.54
CA ALA A 161 -2.74 -4.69 10.11
C ALA A 161 -1.88 -5.10 8.91
N LEU A 162 -1.36 -6.33 8.90
CA LEU A 162 -0.59 -6.87 7.77
C LEU A 162 -1.46 -6.95 6.51
N ILE A 163 -2.70 -7.43 6.59
CA ILE A 163 -3.60 -7.45 5.42
C ILE A 163 -3.85 -6.03 4.91
N CYS A 164 -4.11 -5.08 5.82
CA CYS A 164 -4.32 -3.67 5.47
C CYS A 164 -3.07 -3.05 4.80
N GLY A 165 -1.87 -3.33 5.33
CA GLY A 165 -0.59 -2.90 4.76
C GLY A 165 -0.34 -3.51 3.37
N TYR A 166 -0.59 -4.81 3.19
CA TYR A 166 -0.48 -5.48 1.89
C TYR A 166 -1.39 -4.81 0.84
N LEU A 167 -2.61 -4.46 1.23
CA LEU A 167 -3.50 -3.74 0.32
C LEU A 167 -3.12 -2.27 0.14
N GLY A 168 -2.47 -1.65 1.12
CA GLY A 168 -1.79 -0.36 0.94
C GLY A 168 -0.82 -0.41 -0.24
N PHE A 169 0.00 -1.46 -0.29
CA PHE A 169 0.92 -1.72 -1.38
C PHE A 169 0.19 -1.93 -2.71
N THR A 170 -0.67 -2.94 -2.80
CA THR A 170 -1.29 -3.34 -4.09
C THR A 170 -2.27 -2.30 -4.62
N ASN A 171 -3.07 -1.64 -3.76
CA ASN A 171 -4.01 -0.60 -4.21
C ASN A 171 -3.29 0.65 -4.73
N THR A 172 -2.14 1.01 -4.15
CA THR A 172 -1.37 2.17 -4.62
C THR A 172 -0.74 1.90 -5.97
N ILE A 173 -0.16 0.71 -6.13
CA ILE A 173 0.43 0.30 -7.41
C ILE A 173 -0.65 0.15 -8.49
N GLY A 174 -1.79 -0.48 -8.14
CA GLY A 174 -2.91 -0.64 -9.06
C GLY A 174 -3.44 0.70 -9.58
N GLU A 175 -3.53 1.71 -8.71
CA GLU A 175 -3.95 3.06 -9.11
C GLU A 175 -2.90 3.80 -9.93
N LEU A 176 -1.62 3.79 -9.50
CA LEU A 176 -0.55 4.46 -10.25
C LEU A 176 -0.42 3.96 -11.68
N LEU A 177 -0.52 2.64 -11.85
CA LEU A 177 -0.46 1.99 -13.14
C LEU A 177 -1.78 2.17 -13.92
N CYS A 178 -2.90 2.47 -13.26
CA CYS A 178 -4.24 2.40 -13.84
C CYS A 178 -4.54 1.00 -14.40
N LEU A 179 -4.33 -0.03 -13.59
CA LEU A 179 -4.54 -1.41 -14.03
C LEU A 179 -5.94 -1.61 -14.63
N PRO A 180 -6.05 -2.26 -15.80
CA PRO A 180 -7.33 -2.50 -16.42
C PRO A 180 -8.18 -3.45 -15.58
N VAL A 181 -9.48 -3.32 -15.74
CA VAL A 181 -10.49 -4.18 -15.13
C VAL A 181 -11.11 -5.05 -16.21
N ASP A 182 -11.16 -6.36 -15.97
CA ASP A 182 -11.89 -7.30 -16.84
C ASP A 182 -13.39 -6.97 -16.83
N MET A 183 -13.94 -6.71 -18.03
CA MET A 183 -15.35 -6.40 -18.23
C MET A 183 -16.27 -7.51 -17.69
N GLN A 184 -15.89 -8.78 -17.88
CA GLN A 184 -16.73 -9.90 -17.44
C GLN A 184 -16.73 -10.03 -15.91
N ALA A 185 -15.57 -9.87 -15.25
CA ALA A 185 -15.47 -9.81 -13.80
C ALA A 185 -16.27 -8.64 -13.22
N LEU A 186 -16.20 -7.47 -13.84
CA LEU A 186 -16.99 -6.31 -13.44
C LEU A 186 -18.50 -6.57 -13.55
N SER A 187 -18.96 -7.13 -14.67
CA SER A 187 -20.37 -7.44 -14.90
C SER A 187 -20.90 -8.46 -13.87
N ARG A 188 -20.13 -9.53 -13.60
CA ARG A 188 -20.46 -10.51 -12.54
C ARG A 188 -20.50 -9.88 -11.15
N ALA A 189 -19.54 -9.02 -10.81
CA ALA A 189 -19.49 -8.38 -9.50
C ALA A 189 -20.62 -7.35 -9.32
N THR A 190 -20.94 -6.57 -10.36
CA THR A 190 -21.99 -5.53 -10.34
C THR A 190 -23.38 -6.14 -10.17
N SER A 191 -23.64 -7.27 -10.83
CA SER A 191 -24.91 -8.00 -10.72
C SER A 191 -25.09 -8.76 -9.41
N THR A 192 -24.04 -8.88 -8.59
CA THR A 192 -24.07 -9.68 -7.35
C THR A 192 -23.56 -8.89 -6.15
N SER A 193 -22.24 -8.85 -5.98
CA SER A 193 -21.56 -8.38 -4.78
C SER A 193 -21.61 -6.86 -4.61
N LEU A 194 -21.55 -6.10 -5.70
CA LEU A 194 -21.53 -4.63 -5.72
C LEU A 194 -22.91 -4.01 -6.01
N ALA A 195 -23.96 -4.83 -6.10
CA ALA A 195 -25.31 -4.33 -6.35
C ALA A 195 -25.77 -3.40 -5.23
N GLY A 196 -26.08 -2.15 -5.57
CA GLY A 196 -26.58 -1.13 -4.64
C GLY A 196 -25.51 -0.36 -3.87
N THR A 197 -24.21 -0.61 -4.08
CA THR A 197 -23.13 0.09 -3.36
C THR A 197 -22.75 1.45 -3.97
N GLY A 198 -23.36 1.82 -5.11
CA GLY A 198 -22.96 3.00 -5.88
C GLY A 198 -21.59 2.87 -6.57
N PHE A 199 -20.91 1.72 -6.44
CA PHE A 199 -19.57 1.53 -7.01
C PHE A 199 -19.61 1.49 -8.54
N THR A 200 -18.93 2.45 -9.18
CA THR A 200 -18.78 2.51 -10.63
C THR A 200 -17.31 2.46 -11.04
N VAL A 201 -17.02 1.78 -12.14
CA VAL A 201 -15.69 1.82 -12.79
C VAL A 201 -15.80 2.64 -14.06
N ALA A 202 -14.88 3.59 -14.26
CA ALA A 202 -14.83 4.37 -15.49
C ALA A 202 -14.64 3.45 -16.70
N GLU A 203 -15.42 3.67 -17.76
CA GLU A 203 -15.38 2.85 -18.99
C GLU A 203 -13.98 2.75 -19.58
N THR A 204 -13.18 3.81 -19.47
CA THR A 204 -11.80 3.88 -19.96
C THR A 204 -10.84 2.88 -19.27
N ARG A 205 -11.23 2.28 -18.15
CA ARG A 205 -10.46 1.25 -17.45
C ARG A 205 -10.93 -0.17 -17.74
N VAL A 206 -12.09 -0.31 -18.38
CA VAL A 206 -12.67 -1.61 -18.68
C VAL A 206 -12.07 -2.11 -19.98
N LYS A 207 -11.35 -3.23 -19.93
CA LYS A 207 -10.83 -3.92 -21.11
C LYS A 207 -11.47 -5.30 -21.18
N ASP A 208 -11.73 -5.78 -22.40
CA ASP A 208 -12.00 -7.19 -22.62
C ASP A 208 -10.67 -7.92 -22.55
N LEU A 209 -10.30 -8.30 -21.33
CA LEU A 209 -9.09 -9.06 -21.10
C LEU A 209 -9.40 -10.48 -21.51
N ALA A 210 -8.84 -10.93 -22.64
CA ALA A 210 -9.02 -12.28 -23.18
C ALA A 210 -9.03 -13.27 -22.02
N SER A 211 -10.17 -13.92 -21.80
CA SER A 211 -10.46 -14.67 -20.59
C SER A 211 -9.51 -15.86 -20.49
N ALA A 212 -8.34 -15.66 -19.89
CA ALA A 212 -7.59 -16.75 -19.31
C ALA A 212 -8.46 -17.19 -18.13
N ALA A 213 -9.35 -18.16 -18.37
CA ALA A 213 -10.17 -18.75 -17.34
C ALA A 213 -9.29 -18.97 -16.10
N PRO A 214 -9.73 -18.56 -14.89
CA PRO A 214 -8.90 -18.64 -13.70
C PRO A 214 -8.38 -20.07 -13.55
N ARG A 215 -7.12 -20.29 -13.92
CA ARG A 215 -6.51 -21.62 -13.87
C ARG A 215 -6.27 -21.90 -12.41
N LYS A 216 -6.98 -22.90 -11.86
CA LYS A 216 -6.85 -23.32 -10.45
C LYS A 216 -5.37 -23.46 -10.11
N GLY A 217 -4.91 -22.74 -9.10
CA GLY A 217 -3.58 -22.94 -8.56
C GLY A 217 -3.40 -24.36 -8.07
N SER A 218 -2.24 -24.95 -8.42
CA SER A 218 -1.84 -26.26 -7.92
C SER A 218 -0.96 -26.10 -6.68
N ILE A 219 -0.86 -27.16 -5.87
CA ILE A 219 0.09 -27.21 -4.74
C ILE A 219 1.53 -26.95 -5.24
N ALA A 220 1.89 -27.41 -6.45
CA ALA A 220 3.19 -27.14 -7.05
C ALA A 220 3.46 -25.63 -7.25
N ASN A 221 2.44 -24.84 -7.59
CA ASN A 221 2.56 -23.39 -7.70
C ASN A 221 2.80 -22.73 -6.33
N VAL A 222 2.13 -23.21 -5.27
CA VAL A 222 2.40 -22.78 -3.88
C VAL A 222 3.86 -23.06 -3.53
N VAL A 223 4.32 -24.29 -3.76
CA VAL A 223 5.68 -24.71 -3.42
C VAL A 223 6.74 -23.86 -4.14
N GLN A 224 6.53 -23.53 -5.41
CA GLN A 224 7.44 -22.66 -6.18
C GLN A 224 7.54 -21.25 -5.58
N VAL A 225 6.40 -20.61 -5.27
CA VAL A 225 6.37 -19.28 -4.61
C VAL A 225 7.08 -19.33 -3.26
N PHE A 226 6.87 -20.39 -2.49
CA PHE A 226 7.54 -20.59 -1.21
C PHE A 226 9.05 -20.76 -1.37
N ALA A 227 9.49 -21.57 -2.32
CA ALA A 227 10.90 -21.80 -2.62
C ALA A 227 11.61 -20.51 -3.03
N LYS A 228 11.04 -19.71 -3.95
CA LYS A 228 11.60 -18.41 -4.34
C LYS A 228 11.65 -17.46 -3.14
N THR A 229 10.62 -17.42 -2.31
CA THR A 229 10.62 -16.58 -1.10
C THR A 229 11.74 -16.99 -0.14
N GLU A 230 11.96 -18.28 0.10
CA GLU A 230 13.09 -18.75 0.93
C GLU A 230 14.43 -18.40 0.31
N GLN A 231 14.55 -18.47 -1.02
CA GLN A 231 15.76 -18.03 -1.72
C GLN A 231 16.02 -16.53 -1.51
N LEU A 232 15.01 -15.68 -1.63
CA LEU A 232 15.12 -14.23 -1.41
C LEU A 232 15.51 -13.87 0.03
N LEU A 233 15.12 -14.72 0.98
CA LEU A 233 15.45 -14.58 2.40
C LEU A 233 16.77 -15.25 2.78
N ARG A 234 17.39 -16.04 1.90
CA ARG A 234 18.65 -16.74 2.20
C ARG A 234 19.75 -15.72 2.51
N GLY A 235 20.50 -15.96 3.59
CA GLY A 235 21.56 -15.05 4.05
C GLY A 235 21.07 -13.77 4.73
N PHE A 236 19.76 -13.51 4.77
CA PHE A 236 19.20 -12.37 5.49
C PHE A 236 18.99 -12.70 6.98
N PRO A 237 19.15 -11.73 7.92
CA PRO A 237 18.89 -11.91 9.35
C PRO A 237 17.64 -12.74 9.67
N PHE A 238 17.74 -13.67 10.62
CA PHE A 238 16.65 -14.61 10.93
C PHE A 238 16.02 -14.36 12.30
N SER A 239 16.82 -14.05 13.33
CA SER A 239 16.30 -13.82 14.68
C SER A 239 15.81 -12.38 14.88
N ASN A 240 14.88 -12.18 15.81
CA ASN A 240 14.41 -10.84 16.16
C ASN A 240 15.54 -9.91 16.60
N ALA A 241 16.54 -10.43 17.33
CA ALA A 241 17.70 -9.66 17.74
C ALA A 241 18.53 -9.22 16.52
N GLN A 242 18.83 -10.14 15.59
CA GLN A 242 19.57 -9.81 14.37
C GLN A 242 18.80 -8.81 13.49
N LEU A 243 17.48 -8.95 13.38
CA LEU A 243 16.62 -8.02 12.64
C LEU A 243 16.58 -6.64 13.30
N ASN A 244 16.57 -6.57 14.63
CA ASN A 244 16.66 -5.32 15.37
C ASN A 244 18.02 -4.65 15.16
N THR A 245 19.12 -5.40 15.25
CA THR A 245 20.46 -4.88 14.94
C THR A 245 20.53 -4.38 13.50
N TRP A 246 19.99 -5.13 12.54
CA TRP A 246 19.95 -4.71 11.14
C TRP A 246 19.18 -3.39 10.96
N MET A 247 18.01 -3.24 11.60
CA MET A 247 17.25 -1.98 11.56
C MET A 247 18.03 -0.83 12.22
N GLN A 248 18.61 -1.07 13.40
CA GLN A 248 19.43 -0.06 14.08
C GLN A 248 20.59 0.42 13.20
N THR A 249 21.28 -0.50 12.52
CA THR A 249 22.39 -0.16 11.62
C THR A 249 21.93 0.60 10.37
N ARG A 250 20.78 0.26 9.80
CA ARG A 250 20.30 0.86 8.54
C ARG A 250 19.52 2.16 8.73
N PHE A 251 18.72 2.24 9.78
CA PHE A 251 17.83 3.37 10.05
C PHE A 251 18.33 4.29 11.16
N GLY A 252 19.27 3.85 12.01
CA GLY A 252 19.67 4.58 13.21
C GLY A 252 18.75 4.36 14.42
N PHE A 253 17.68 3.57 14.25
CA PHE A 253 16.71 3.22 15.29
C PHE A 253 15.96 1.93 14.92
N VAL A 254 15.19 1.38 15.86
CA VAL A 254 14.26 0.28 15.57
C VAL A 254 12.81 0.77 15.69
N PRO A 255 12.04 0.83 14.59
CA PRO A 255 10.64 1.27 14.67
C PRO A 255 9.83 0.45 15.67
N ARG A 256 9.09 1.12 16.56
CA ARG A 256 8.29 0.53 17.64
C ARG A 256 7.28 -0.49 17.12
N TYR A 257 6.65 -0.21 15.98
CA TYR A 257 5.73 -1.16 15.33
C TYR A 257 6.44 -2.42 14.83
N MET A 258 7.75 -2.37 14.57
CA MET A 258 8.57 -3.56 14.26
C MET A 258 9.04 -4.29 15.52
N LEU A 259 9.29 -3.56 16.62
CA LEU A 259 9.57 -4.18 17.92
C LEU A 259 8.39 -5.01 18.44
N LYS A 260 7.17 -4.50 18.25
CA LYS A 260 5.91 -5.14 18.69
C LYS A 260 5.43 -6.26 17.76
N MET A 261 6.04 -6.44 16.60
CA MET A 261 5.65 -7.47 15.65
C MET A 261 5.99 -8.87 16.19
N GLN A 262 4.97 -9.69 16.45
CA GLN A 262 5.10 -11.01 17.07
C GLN A 262 5.52 -12.08 16.06
N THR A 263 5.12 -11.95 14.79
CA THR A 263 5.46 -12.94 13.75
C THR A 263 6.82 -12.65 13.13
N GLY A 264 7.86 -13.39 13.54
CA GLY A 264 9.22 -13.22 13.02
C GLY A 264 9.32 -13.33 11.49
N GLY A 265 8.53 -14.19 10.85
CA GLY A 265 8.49 -14.32 9.39
C GLY A 265 8.01 -13.05 8.66
N ALA A 266 6.96 -12.39 9.17
CA ALA A 266 6.49 -11.13 8.60
C ALA A 266 7.49 -10.00 8.84
N LYS A 267 8.11 -9.95 10.02
CA LYS A 267 9.14 -8.97 10.36
C LYS A 267 10.33 -9.10 9.42
N ARG A 268 10.81 -10.32 9.22
CA ARG A 268 11.90 -10.65 8.30
C ARG A 268 11.56 -10.26 6.86
N SER A 269 10.34 -10.57 6.41
CA SER A 269 9.87 -10.24 5.06
C SER A 269 9.80 -8.73 4.86
N LEU A 270 9.28 -7.98 5.83
CA LEU A 270 9.20 -6.52 5.74
C LEU A 270 10.58 -5.86 5.77
N CYS A 271 11.49 -6.31 6.64
CA CYS A 271 12.89 -5.86 6.61
C CYS A 271 13.55 -6.17 5.25
N ARG A 272 13.26 -7.33 4.65
CA ARG A 272 13.78 -7.67 3.32
C ARG A 272 13.19 -6.81 2.22
N VAL A 273 11.90 -6.51 2.28
CA VAL A 273 11.24 -5.56 1.36
C VAL A 273 11.87 -4.18 1.46
N TRP A 274 12.15 -3.69 2.66
CA TRP A 274 12.85 -2.42 2.84
C TRP A 274 14.30 -2.47 2.35
N SER A 275 15.02 -3.56 2.64
CA SER A 275 16.37 -3.81 2.13
C SER A 275 16.42 -3.73 0.61
N MET A 276 15.45 -4.33 -0.09
CA MET A 276 15.39 -4.34 -1.55
C MET A 276 14.83 -3.03 -2.14
N GLY A 277 13.78 -2.44 -1.56
CA GLY A 277 13.10 -1.26 -2.13
C GLY A 277 13.73 0.08 -1.74
N PHE A 278 14.19 0.21 -0.49
CA PHE A 278 14.84 1.44 0.01
C PHE A 278 16.34 1.40 -0.22
N PHE A 279 17.00 0.39 0.34
CA PHE A 279 18.46 0.30 0.37
C PHE A 279 19.07 -0.39 -0.85
N MET A 280 18.23 -1.01 -1.68
CA MET A 280 18.61 -1.68 -2.94
C MET A 280 19.67 -2.76 -2.76
N ASP A 281 19.66 -3.46 -1.62
CA ASP A 281 20.43 -4.69 -1.41
C ASP A 281 19.74 -5.89 -2.11
N ASP A 282 19.46 -5.75 -3.42
CA ASP A 282 18.79 -6.78 -4.20
C ASP A 282 19.72 -8.01 -4.34
N PRO A 283 19.26 -9.24 -4.02
CA PRO A 283 20.08 -10.44 -4.15
C PRO A 283 20.52 -10.74 -5.59
N GLU A 284 19.86 -10.16 -6.59
CA GLU A 284 20.18 -10.31 -8.01
C GLU A 284 21.01 -9.13 -8.55
N GLY A 285 21.50 -8.23 -7.68
CA GLY A 285 22.48 -7.21 -8.04
C GLY A 285 21.95 -6.02 -8.83
N GLN A 286 20.64 -5.75 -8.77
CA GLN A 286 20.01 -4.61 -9.42
C GLN A 286 20.54 -3.28 -8.85
N GLN A 287 20.93 -2.35 -9.73
CA GLN A 287 21.38 -1.01 -9.33
C GLN A 287 20.19 -0.07 -9.06
N PRO A 288 20.31 0.88 -8.11
CA PRO A 288 19.30 1.91 -7.90
C PRO A 288 19.15 2.82 -9.13
N ASN A 289 17.91 3.03 -9.58
CA ASN A 289 17.57 4.09 -10.55
C ASN A 289 17.11 5.38 -9.84
N ILE A 290 16.79 5.30 -8.55
CA ILE A 290 16.45 6.44 -7.70
C ILE A 290 17.47 6.50 -6.55
N PRO A 291 18.23 7.59 -6.40
CA PRO A 291 19.14 7.77 -5.27
C PRO A 291 18.44 7.65 -3.91
N PHE A 292 19.12 7.07 -2.92
CA PHE A 292 18.56 6.89 -1.58
C PHE A 292 18.08 8.20 -0.90
N PRO A 293 18.81 9.34 -0.99
CA PRO A 293 18.33 10.63 -0.51
C PRO A 293 16.98 11.04 -1.12
N ASP A 294 16.79 10.81 -2.42
CA ASP A 294 15.55 11.17 -3.12
C ASP A 294 14.38 10.32 -2.63
N LYS A 295 14.63 9.03 -2.35
CA LYS A 295 13.63 8.16 -1.72
C LYS A 295 13.18 8.77 -0.39
N ILE A 296 14.11 9.22 0.46
CA ILE A 296 13.76 9.84 1.74
C ILE A 296 12.87 11.08 1.54
N VAL A 297 13.23 11.96 0.60
CA VAL A 297 12.41 13.15 0.27
C VAL A 297 11.01 12.76 -0.20
N LEU A 298 10.89 11.75 -1.07
CA LEU A 298 9.60 11.22 -1.51
C LEU A 298 8.77 10.68 -0.34
N GLY A 299 9.41 10.01 0.63
CA GLY A 299 8.75 9.54 1.86
C GLY A 299 8.25 10.69 2.73
N ILE A 300 9.05 11.75 2.91
CA ILE A 300 8.65 12.98 3.62
C ILE A 300 7.40 13.57 2.97
N LEU A 301 7.41 13.74 1.64
CA LEU A 301 6.27 14.28 0.88
C LEU A 301 5.02 13.40 1.04
N PHE A 302 5.17 12.08 0.94
CA PHE A 302 4.09 11.12 1.09
C PHE A 302 3.47 11.16 2.50
N PHE A 303 4.29 11.05 3.55
CA PHE A 303 3.80 10.99 4.94
C PHE A 303 3.29 12.33 5.45
N ARG A 304 3.83 13.45 4.95
CA ARG A 304 3.24 14.77 5.17
C ARG A 304 1.84 14.85 4.56
N SER A 305 1.68 14.39 3.32
CA SER A 305 0.41 14.45 2.59
C SER A 305 -0.67 13.58 3.22
N THR A 306 -0.28 12.40 3.72
CA THR A 306 -1.19 11.51 4.50
C THR A 306 -1.41 11.96 5.95
N GLN A 307 -0.69 13.01 6.39
CA GLN A 307 -0.71 13.53 7.77
C GLN A 307 -0.32 12.49 8.83
N ASN A 308 0.55 11.53 8.46
CA ASN A 308 1.13 10.58 9.39
C ASN A 308 2.39 11.18 10.02
N SER A 309 2.19 11.92 11.10
CA SER A 309 3.26 12.59 11.85
C SER A 309 4.33 11.61 12.34
N TYR A 310 3.93 10.38 12.71
CA TYR A 310 4.85 9.35 13.20
C TYR A 310 5.85 8.89 12.11
N LEU A 311 5.36 8.49 10.94
CA LEU A 311 6.23 8.11 9.82
C LEU A 311 6.95 9.32 9.20
N LEU A 312 6.34 10.51 9.23
CA LEU A 312 7.02 11.74 8.81
C LEU A 312 8.26 12.03 9.66
N THR A 313 8.18 11.83 10.97
CA THR A 313 9.35 11.99 11.85
C THR A 313 10.41 10.92 11.61
N HIS A 314 10.01 9.66 11.35
CA HIS A 314 10.95 8.59 10.93
C HIS A 314 11.76 8.99 9.69
N PHE A 315 11.08 9.51 8.67
CA PHE A 315 11.75 9.95 7.44
C PHE A 315 12.56 11.23 7.63
N THR A 316 12.19 12.09 8.60
CA THR A 316 12.99 13.25 8.99
C THR A 316 14.29 12.84 9.69
N HIS A 317 14.24 11.83 10.56
CA HIS A 317 15.44 11.24 11.16
C HIS A 317 16.39 10.70 10.07
N LEU A 318 15.86 9.96 9.10
CA LEU A 318 16.65 9.44 7.98
C LEU A 318 17.23 10.56 7.11
N ALA A 319 16.48 11.63 6.87
CA ALA A 319 16.96 12.79 6.12
C ALA A 319 18.18 13.42 6.81
N HIS A 320 18.12 13.57 8.13
CA HIS A 320 19.25 14.06 8.92
C HIS A 320 20.45 13.10 8.85
N ALA A 321 20.23 11.80 9.06
CA ALA A 321 21.29 10.79 9.02
C ALA A 321 21.97 10.65 7.65
N GLN A 322 21.27 11.00 6.56
CA GLN A 322 21.79 10.99 5.19
C GLN A 322 22.24 12.36 4.68
N SER A 323 22.35 13.36 5.57
CA SER A 323 22.76 14.72 5.21
C SER A 323 21.90 15.37 4.11
N VAL A 324 20.61 15.02 4.04
CA VAL A 324 19.65 15.67 3.14
C VAL A 324 19.48 17.11 3.60
N SER A 325 19.80 18.07 2.73
CA SER A 325 19.74 19.48 3.09
C SER A 325 18.30 19.95 3.31
N VAL A 326 18.12 20.91 4.23
CA VAL A 326 16.82 21.57 4.43
C VAL A 326 16.33 22.24 3.15
N GLN A 327 17.25 22.78 2.33
CA GLN A 327 16.91 23.39 1.05
C GLN A 327 16.33 22.38 0.06
N THR A 328 16.87 21.16 0.01
CA THR A 328 16.33 20.07 -0.82
C THR A 328 14.89 19.76 -0.44
N VAL A 329 14.61 19.64 0.87
CA VAL A 329 13.25 19.38 1.36
C VAL A 329 12.31 20.55 1.07
N GLN A 330 12.75 21.80 1.29
CA GLN A 330 11.96 22.99 1.00
C GLN A 330 11.65 23.14 -0.49
N ASN A 331 12.62 22.87 -1.37
CA ASN A 331 12.42 22.85 -2.82
C ASN A 331 11.39 21.80 -3.22
N ALA A 332 11.51 20.58 -2.69
CA ALA A 332 10.55 19.51 -2.95
C ALA A 332 9.13 19.85 -2.45
N LEU A 333 9.02 20.52 -1.29
CA LEU A 333 7.75 21.03 -0.79
C LEU A 333 7.17 22.14 -1.69
N ALA A 334 8.01 23.03 -2.23
CA ALA A 334 7.57 24.05 -3.17
C ALA A 334 7.05 23.42 -4.48
N VAL A 335 7.77 22.43 -5.02
CA VAL A 335 7.34 21.63 -6.18
C VAL A 335 5.99 20.98 -5.91
N SER A 336 5.78 20.39 -4.73
CA SER A 336 4.53 19.71 -4.39
C SER A 336 3.27 20.60 -4.39
N LYS A 337 3.46 21.93 -4.33
CA LYS A 337 2.38 22.93 -4.33
C LYS A 337 2.09 23.51 -5.73
N GLN A 338 2.87 23.14 -6.73
CA GLN A 338 2.68 23.64 -8.09
C GLN A 338 1.36 23.15 -8.69
N ASN A 339 0.78 23.95 -9.58
CA ASN A 339 -0.44 23.59 -10.29
C ASN A 339 -0.14 22.48 -11.31
N VAL A 340 -0.76 21.31 -11.15
CA VAL A 340 -0.53 20.17 -12.04
C VAL A 340 -0.85 20.50 -13.50
N VAL A 341 -1.89 21.30 -13.78
CA VAL A 341 -2.29 21.68 -15.14
C VAL A 341 -1.23 22.52 -15.85
N GLU A 342 -0.50 23.36 -15.11
CA GLU A 342 0.59 24.16 -15.66
C GLU A 342 1.82 23.28 -15.88
N VAL A 343 2.17 22.47 -14.88
CA VAL A 343 3.35 21.61 -14.90
C VAL A 343 3.31 20.58 -16.03
N ILE A 344 2.14 19.99 -16.33
CA ILE A 344 2.04 18.98 -17.39
C ILE A 344 2.11 19.56 -18.81
N LYS A 345 2.02 20.88 -19.00
CA LYS A 345 2.15 21.48 -20.34
C LYS A 345 3.60 21.43 -20.83
N ASP A 346 4.55 21.51 -19.91
CA ASP A 346 5.96 21.56 -20.22
C ASP A 346 6.64 20.19 -20.04
N LYS A 347 7.87 20.06 -20.56
CA LYS A 347 8.71 18.89 -20.27
C LYS A 347 9.16 18.97 -18.82
N ILE A 348 8.73 18.01 -18.01
CA ILE A 348 9.06 17.92 -16.59
C ILE A 348 10.17 16.91 -16.34
N ALA A 349 11.11 17.23 -15.44
CA ALA A 349 12.12 16.30 -14.99
C ALA A 349 11.48 15.17 -14.14
N PHE A 350 12.02 13.95 -14.24
CA PHE A 350 11.53 12.79 -13.50
C PHE A 350 11.43 13.03 -11.99
N GLU A 351 12.42 13.71 -11.41
CA GLU A 351 12.48 13.98 -9.98
C GLU A 351 11.31 14.87 -9.52
N GLN A 352 11.07 15.99 -10.21
CA GLN A 352 9.95 16.90 -9.94
C GLN A 352 8.60 16.19 -10.13
N LEU A 353 8.48 15.38 -11.19
CA LEU A 353 7.27 14.59 -11.44
C LEU A 353 7.02 13.59 -10.30
N SER A 354 8.07 12.92 -9.83
CA SER A 354 8.00 11.97 -8.72
C SER A 354 7.58 12.64 -7.42
N GLN A 355 8.08 13.85 -7.14
CA GLN A 355 7.71 14.64 -5.96
C GLN A 355 6.23 15.04 -5.96
N LEU A 356 5.73 15.59 -7.09
CA LEU A 356 4.31 15.90 -7.26
C LEU A 356 3.45 14.64 -7.13
N LEU A 357 3.87 13.56 -7.80
CA LEU A 357 3.14 12.31 -7.80
C LEU A 357 3.04 11.71 -6.39
N ALA A 358 4.12 11.74 -5.61
CA ALA A 358 4.14 11.23 -4.23
C ALA A 358 3.08 11.92 -3.35
N CYS A 359 2.90 13.23 -3.48
CA CYS A 359 1.85 13.96 -2.77
C CYS A 359 0.46 13.59 -3.27
N LYS A 360 0.25 13.59 -4.60
CA LYS A 360 -1.07 13.37 -5.20
C LYS A 360 -1.58 11.94 -4.99
N ILE A 361 -0.71 10.94 -5.12
CA ILE A 361 -1.08 9.54 -4.85
C ILE A 361 -1.31 9.30 -3.35
N ALA A 362 -0.54 9.96 -2.48
CA ALA A 362 -0.69 9.85 -1.02
C ALA A 362 -2.10 10.24 -0.57
N ILE A 363 -2.70 11.28 -1.14
CA ILE A 363 -4.08 11.73 -0.84
C ILE A 363 -5.14 11.23 -1.83
N ARG A 364 -4.76 10.35 -2.76
CA ARG A 364 -5.65 9.83 -3.83
C ARG A 364 -6.29 10.92 -4.69
N ASP A 365 -5.60 12.05 -4.87
CA ASP A 365 -6.03 13.12 -5.75
C ASP A 365 -5.99 12.64 -7.21
N CYS A 366 -7.10 12.78 -7.93
CA CYS A 366 -7.25 12.34 -9.31
C CYS A 366 -6.20 12.91 -10.29
N GLU A 367 -5.54 14.01 -9.94
CA GLU A 367 -4.45 14.57 -10.73
C GLU A 367 -3.26 13.62 -10.87
N HIS A 368 -3.11 12.64 -9.96
CA HIS A 368 -2.05 11.63 -10.07
C HIS A 368 -2.12 10.83 -11.38
N TYR A 369 -3.28 10.69 -12.02
CA TYR A 369 -3.39 10.00 -13.32
C TYR A 369 -2.74 10.78 -14.45
N ARG A 370 -2.87 12.11 -14.43
CA ARG A 370 -2.23 12.98 -15.42
C ARG A 370 -0.71 12.91 -15.22
N LEU A 371 -0.26 12.96 -13.97
CA LEU A 371 1.15 12.86 -13.64
C LEU A 371 1.74 11.47 -13.98
N SER A 372 1.07 10.38 -13.59
CA SER A 372 1.58 9.02 -13.82
C SER A 372 1.70 8.70 -15.30
N SER A 373 0.81 9.23 -16.14
CA SER A 373 0.88 9.08 -17.59
C SER A 373 2.12 9.73 -18.23
N ARG A 374 2.85 10.62 -17.53
CA ARG A 374 4.08 11.25 -18.01
C ARG A 374 5.35 10.59 -17.49
N LEU A 375 5.24 9.58 -16.63
CA LEU A 375 6.41 8.97 -15.97
C LEU A 375 7.40 8.34 -16.94
N LEU A 376 6.92 7.60 -17.94
CA LEU A 376 7.82 6.92 -18.88
C LEU A 376 8.57 7.92 -19.76
N GLU A 377 7.89 8.99 -20.20
CA GLU A 377 8.51 10.10 -20.94
C GLU A 377 9.56 10.82 -20.08
N ALA A 378 9.21 11.18 -18.85
CA ALA A 378 10.13 11.85 -17.93
C ALA A 378 11.33 10.96 -17.53
N ALA A 379 11.13 9.64 -17.52
CA ALA A 379 12.18 8.64 -17.32
C ALA A 379 12.97 8.30 -18.59
N GLU A 380 12.73 9.01 -19.71
CA GLU A 380 13.41 8.79 -20.99
C GLU A 380 13.26 7.34 -21.50
N GLY A 381 12.11 6.72 -21.24
CA GLY A 381 11.83 5.33 -21.60
C GLY A 381 12.38 4.29 -20.62
N ASN A 382 13.02 4.69 -19.51
CA ASN A 382 13.54 3.75 -18.51
C ASN A 382 12.41 3.15 -17.65
N VAL A 383 11.95 1.96 -18.04
CA VAL A 383 10.91 1.19 -17.34
C VAL A 383 11.31 0.85 -15.90
N SER A 384 12.54 0.42 -15.66
CA SER A 384 13.02 0.07 -14.30
C SER A 384 12.92 1.24 -13.34
N ARG A 385 13.25 2.46 -13.79
CA ARG A 385 13.13 3.68 -12.99
C ARG A 385 11.69 4.01 -12.63
N VAL A 386 10.76 3.84 -13.58
CA VAL A 386 9.31 4.00 -13.35
C VAL A 386 8.81 2.95 -12.35
N MET A 387 9.18 1.69 -12.55
CA MET A 387 8.74 0.59 -11.69
C MET A 387 9.32 0.69 -10.28
N GLU A 388 10.53 1.23 -10.12
CA GLU A 388 11.13 1.54 -8.82
C GLU A 388 10.33 2.61 -8.07
N LEU A 389 9.91 3.69 -8.73
CA LEU A 389 9.03 4.69 -8.13
C LEU A 389 7.68 4.09 -7.73
N VAL A 390 7.06 3.29 -8.61
CA VAL A 390 5.77 2.64 -8.35
C VAL A 390 5.84 1.74 -7.11
N ASN A 391 6.91 0.96 -6.98
CA ASN A 391 7.16 0.12 -5.80
C ASN A 391 7.34 0.92 -4.54
N LEU A 392 8.13 2.00 -4.63
CA LEU A 392 8.42 2.87 -3.51
C LEU A 392 7.14 3.51 -2.94
N MET A 393 6.26 4.01 -3.82
CA MET A 393 4.94 4.50 -3.43
C MET A 393 4.08 3.40 -2.79
N GLY A 394 4.13 2.18 -3.33
CA GLY A 394 3.49 1.02 -2.71
C GLY A 394 4.01 0.74 -1.30
N ILE A 395 5.32 0.79 -1.09
CA ILE A 395 5.94 0.57 0.23
C ILE A 395 5.53 1.68 1.20
N TYR A 396 5.48 2.94 0.79
CA TYR A 396 4.98 4.03 1.65
C TYR A 396 3.54 3.83 2.06
N ALA A 397 2.67 3.45 1.12
CA ALA A 397 1.28 3.16 1.40
C ALA A 397 1.10 1.92 2.32
N LEU A 398 1.97 0.92 2.19
CA LEU A 398 2.02 -0.21 3.11
C LEU A 398 2.35 0.23 4.52
N MET A 399 3.42 1.02 4.69
CA MET A 399 3.83 1.54 5.99
C MET A 399 2.72 2.40 6.61
N GLN A 400 2.11 3.27 5.80
CA GLN A 400 0.99 4.12 6.20
C GLN A 400 -0.15 3.28 6.79
N ARG A 401 -0.67 2.30 6.03
CA ARG A 401 -1.83 1.53 6.45
C ARG A 401 -1.51 0.54 7.57
N TYR A 402 -0.33 -0.07 7.54
CA TYR A 402 0.11 -0.95 8.61
C TYR A 402 0.18 -0.18 9.94
N THR A 403 0.86 0.96 9.96
CA THR A 403 0.99 1.77 11.18
C THR A 403 -0.34 2.38 11.61
N ALA A 404 -1.20 2.84 10.70
CA ALA A 404 -2.53 3.33 11.05
C ALA A 404 -3.37 2.29 11.82
N VAL A 405 -3.25 0.99 11.47
CA VAL A 405 -3.93 -0.09 12.19
C VAL A 405 -3.17 -0.56 13.44
N PHE A 406 -1.84 -0.64 13.38
CA PHE A 406 -1.04 -1.33 14.41
C PHE A 406 -0.42 -0.41 15.47
N ASP A 407 -0.22 0.88 15.17
CA ASP A 407 0.34 1.84 16.13
C ASP A 407 -0.55 1.93 17.38
N ASP A 408 0.10 2.15 18.52
CA ASP A 408 -0.53 2.27 19.84
C ASP A 408 -0.26 3.62 20.50
N ALA A 409 0.00 4.64 19.68
CA ALA A 409 0.08 6.06 20.04
C ALA A 409 1.00 6.38 21.24
N SER A 410 1.95 5.49 21.55
CA SER A 410 2.85 5.62 22.71
C SER A 410 3.98 6.64 22.51
N GLY A 411 3.94 7.46 21.46
CA GLY A 411 4.97 8.46 21.15
C GLY A 411 6.10 7.96 20.24
N LEU A 412 7.16 8.75 20.10
CA LEU A 412 8.28 8.45 19.20
C LEU A 412 9.34 7.57 19.88
N GLU A 413 10.17 6.93 19.07
CA GLU A 413 11.47 6.41 19.49
C GLU A 413 12.37 7.58 19.88
N GLN A 414 13.20 7.41 20.92
CA GLN A 414 14.05 8.47 21.46
C GLN A 414 14.96 9.08 20.38
N GLU A 415 15.50 8.27 19.48
CA GLU A 415 16.33 8.72 18.37
C GLU A 415 15.56 9.57 17.34
N CYS A 416 14.25 9.35 17.22
CA CYS A 416 13.36 10.12 16.36
C CYS A 416 12.88 11.41 17.03
N GLU A 417 12.83 11.50 18.37
CA GLU A 417 12.51 12.75 19.07
C GLU A 417 13.53 13.84 18.74
N ALA A 418 14.82 13.49 18.67
CA ALA A 418 15.88 14.42 18.26
C ALA A 418 15.70 14.95 16.83
N ALA A 419 15.01 14.20 15.95
CA ALA A 419 14.77 14.61 14.57
C ALA A 419 13.84 15.84 14.48
N VAL A 420 12.99 16.08 15.49
CA VAL A 420 12.09 17.23 15.58
C VAL A 420 12.87 18.54 15.62
N GLU A 421 14.01 18.56 16.30
CA GLU A 421 14.83 19.74 16.53
C GLU A 421 15.84 20.03 15.40
N THR A 422 15.95 19.13 14.43
CA THR A 422 16.79 19.33 13.24
C THR A 422 16.23 20.45 12.36
N ASP A 423 17.07 21.04 11.50
CA ASP A 423 16.62 22.08 10.55
C ASP A 423 15.51 21.58 9.62
N VAL A 424 15.57 20.31 9.22
CA VAL A 424 14.52 19.66 8.43
C VAL A 424 13.23 19.52 9.27
N GLY A 425 13.33 19.06 10.51
CA GLY A 425 12.19 18.93 11.43
C GLY A 425 11.48 20.27 11.70
N LYS A 426 12.27 21.32 11.90
CA LYS A 426 11.77 22.70 12.04
C LYS A 426 11.10 23.19 10.75
N ALA A 427 11.70 22.97 9.59
CA ALA A 427 11.11 23.35 8.30
C ALA A 427 9.78 22.62 8.01
N LEU A 428 9.64 21.38 8.50
CA LEU A 428 8.41 20.60 8.39
C LEU A 428 7.36 20.97 9.44
N GLY A 429 7.73 21.72 10.49
CA GLY A 429 6.86 22.11 11.58
C GLY A 429 6.53 20.96 12.55
N LEU A 430 7.43 19.99 12.70
CA LEU A 430 7.15 18.77 13.49
C LEU A 430 6.80 19.05 14.95
N ALA A 431 7.38 20.09 15.56
CA ALA A 431 7.09 20.48 16.94
C ALA A 431 5.59 20.77 17.18
N ASN A 432 4.84 21.15 16.14
CA ASN A 432 3.41 21.46 16.22
C ASN A 432 2.51 20.23 16.01
N LEU A 433 3.07 19.05 15.77
CA LEU A 433 2.34 17.84 15.39
C LEU A 433 2.16 16.84 16.55
N THR A 434 2.29 17.29 17.80
CA THR A 434 2.08 16.44 18.96
C THR A 434 0.58 16.16 19.20
N PRO A 435 0.17 14.92 19.52
CA PRO A 435 1.01 13.72 19.66
C PRO A 435 1.45 13.14 18.31
N TYR A 436 2.67 12.59 18.26
CA TYR A 436 3.19 11.90 17.09
C TYR A 436 2.55 10.52 16.95
N THR A 437 1.63 10.37 16.00
CA THR A 437 0.89 9.13 15.77
C THR A 437 0.60 8.93 14.29
N ALA A 438 0.42 7.66 13.91
CA ALA A 438 -0.07 7.29 12.59
C ALA A 438 -1.56 7.65 12.36
N ASN A 439 -2.29 8.05 13.40
CA ASN A 439 -3.71 8.37 13.36
C ASN A 439 -3.95 9.84 13.71
N SER A 440 -4.58 10.60 12.82
CA SER A 440 -4.92 11.98 13.14
C SER A 440 -6.29 12.05 13.81
N GLU A 441 -6.33 12.26 15.13
CA GLU A 441 -7.46 12.99 15.73
C GLU A 441 -7.26 14.52 15.59
N ALA A 442 -6.01 14.97 15.39
CA ALA A 442 -5.61 16.38 15.49
C ALA A 442 -5.24 17.12 14.18
N ALA A 443 -5.20 16.46 13.00
CA ALA A 443 -4.61 17.08 11.81
C ALA A 443 -5.61 17.90 10.96
N ALA A 444 -6.23 18.91 11.57
CA ALA A 444 -6.89 19.99 10.81
C ALA A 444 -5.89 21.05 10.30
N GLN A 445 -4.63 21.03 10.77
CA GLN A 445 -3.70 22.17 10.62
C GLN A 445 -2.68 22.05 9.47
N LEU A 446 -2.50 20.87 8.86
CA LEU A 446 -1.45 20.67 7.85
C LEU A 446 -1.85 21.07 6.42
N ASN A 447 -3.15 21.17 6.11
CA ASN A 447 -3.69 21.42 4.77
C ASN A 447 -4.84 22.45 4.76
N SER A 448 -4.65 23.65 5.30
CA SER A 448 -5.63 24.74 5.25
C SER A 448 -5.80 25.38 3.85
N GLY A 449 -5.73 24.60 2.76
CA GLY A 449 -5.72 25.18 1.41
C GLY A 449 -6.07 24.28 0.21
N SER A 450 -6.45 23.01 0.39
CA SER A 450 -6.88 22.19 -0.76
C SER A 450 -8.36 21.83 -0.65
N PRO A 451 -9.21 22.28 -1.60
CA PRO A 451 -10.55 21.73 -1.72
C PRO A 451 -10.42 20.23 -2.00
N SER A 452 -11.06 19.41 -1.18
CA SER A 452 -11.33 18.02 -1.52
C SER A 452 -12.14 18.00 -2.81
N ALA A 453 -11.49 17.68 -3.93
CA ALA A 453 -12.17 17.35 -5.18
C ALA A 453 -12.69 15.92 -5.08
N ALA A 454 -13.71 15.73 -4.25
CA ALA A 454 -14.63 14.61 -4.39
C ALA A 454 -15.47 14.88 -5.64
N ALA A 455 -15.03 14.41 -6.82
CA ALA A 455 -15.86 14.17 -8.00
C ALA A 455 -15.00 13.90 -9.24
N ILE A 456 -14.53 12.66 -9.44
CA ILE A 456 -14.28 12.12 -10.80
C ILE A 456 -14.62 10.62 -10.83
N TRP A 457 -14.48 9.90 -9.73
CA TRP A 457 -15.12 8.61 -9.56
C TRP A 457 -16.57 8.84 -9.19
N GLY A 458 -17.52 8.12 -9.80
CA GLY A 458 -18.85 7.91 -9.23
C GLY A 458 -18.82 7.18 -7.87
N GLY A 459 -17.74 7.33 -7.10
CA GLY A 459 -17.61 6.97 -5.69
C GLY A 459 -18.44 7.90 -4.82
N GLY A 460 -19.72 8.00 -5.12
CA GLY A 460 -20.72 8.21 -4.10
C GLY A 460 -20.92 6.91 -3.33
N VAL A 461 -19.91 6.49 -2.56
CA VAL A 461 -20.27 6.01 -1.23
C VAL A 461 -20.34 7.27 -0.38
N THR A 462 -21.44 8.00 -0.52
CA THR A 462 -21.83 8.98 0.48
C THR A 462 -22.04 8.20 1.78
N PHE A 463 -21.16 8.42 2.76
CA PHE A 463 -21.34 7.92 4.12
C PHE A 463 -22.52 8.59 4.82
#